data_AF-A0A377XSI0-F1
#
_entry.id   AF-A0A377XSI0-F1
#
_cell.length_a   1.000
_cell.length_b   1.000
_cell.length_c   1.000
_cell.angle_alpha   90.00
_cell.angle_beta   90.00
_cell.angle_gamma   90.00
#
_symmetry.space_group_name_H-M   'P 1'
#
loop_
_entity.id
_entity.type
_entity.pdbx_description
1 polymer ?
#
loop_
_entity_poly.entity_id
_entity_poly.type
_entity_poly.pdbx_seq_one_letter_code
_entity_poly.pdbx_strand_id
1 'polypeptide(L)'
;MTTDVQSCAKKSRGRPKVFDRDAALDKAMTLFWQHGYEATSLADLVEATGAKAPTLYAEFVNKEGLFRAVLDRYISRFAAKHEAVLFAEGKSVDRALRDYFTAVATCFTSKETPAGCFIINTSAALAASSTDIANTSNPAMRCRSRR
;
A
#
# COMPACT_ATOMS: atom_id res chain seq x y z
N MET A 1 -58.96 -31.23 0.74
CA MET A 1 -57.92 -31.54 -0.26
C MET A 1 -57.54 -30.22 -0.91
N THR A 2 -56.42 -29.62 -0.45
CA THR A 2 -55.22 -29.30 -1.28
C THR A 2 -55.51 -28.20 -2.31
N THR A 3 -54.82 -27.05 -2.36
CA THR A 3 -53.39 -26.84 -2.15
C THR A 3 -53.08 -25.33 -2.02
N ASP A 4 -52.08 -25.03 -1.20
CA ASP A 4 -51.33 -23.78 -1.08
C ASP A 4 -50.65 -23.38 -2.40
N VAL A 5 -50.55 -22.06 -2.67
CA VAL A 5 -49.51 -21.51 -3.54
C VAL A 5 -48.93 -20.25 -2.89
N GLN A 6 -48.01 -20.46 -1.93
CA GLN A 6 -47.03 -19.47 -1.54
C GLN A 6 -46.15 -19.06 -2.73
N SER A 7 -46.22 -17.79 -3.11
CA SER A 7 -45.27 -17.13 -4.00
C SER A 7 -43.94 -16.89 -3.27
N CYS A 8 -42.90 -17.64 -3.61
CA CYS A 8 -41.53 -17.36 -3.17
C CYS A 8 -41.03 -16.03 -3.73
N ALA A 9 -40.93 -15.01 -2.86
CA ALA A 9 -40.24 -13.77 -3.16
C ALA A 9 -38.74 -14.06 -3.44
N LYS A 10 -38.32 -13.86 -4.69
CA LYS A 10 -36.90 -13.86 -5.09
C LYS A 10 -36.15 -12.78 -4.28
N LYS A 11 -35.24 -13.19 -3.41
CA LYS A 11 -34.22 -12.28 -2.83
C LYS A 11 -33.48 -11.60 -3.98
N SER A 12 -33.68 -10.30 -4.14
CA SER A 12 -32.83 -9.48 -5.01
C SER A 12 -31.40 -9.60 -4.52
N ARG A 13 -30.52 -10.17 -5.34
CA ARG A 13 -29.07 -10.16 -5.09
C ARG A 13 -28.66 -8.69 -5.05
N GLY A 14 -28.42 -8.17 -3.85
CA GLY A 14 -27.91 -6.81 -3.67
C GLY A 14 -26.69 -6.60 -4.57
N ARG A 15 -26.60 -5.39 -5.13
CA ARG A 15 -25.49 -4.92 -5.97
C ARG A 15 -24.17 -5.47 -5.40
N PRO A 16 -23.34 -6.18 -6.19
CA PRO A 16 -22.09 -6.73 -5.68
C PRO A 16 -21.29 -5.64 -4.97
N LYS A 17 -20.78 -5.93 -3.77
CA LYS A 17 -19.87 -5.03 -3.04
C LYS A 17 -18.72 -4.72 -3.99
N VAL A 18 -18.73 -3.51 -4.56
CA VAL A 18 -17.72 -3.10 -5.53
C VAL A 18 -16.38 -3.13 -4.81
N PHE A 19 -15.42 -3.85 -5.38
CA PHE A 19 -14.08 -3.91 -4.83
C PHE A 19 -13.48 -2.49 -4.87
N ASP A 20 -13.16 -1.96 -3.69
CA ASP A 20 -12.45 -0.69 -3.56
C ASP A 20 -10.95 -0.96 -3.50
N ARG A 21 -10.28 -0.65 -4.61
CA ARG A 21 -8.86 -0.87 -4.81
C ARG A 21 -8.01 -0.06 -3.82
N ASP A 22 -8.36 1.21 -3.61
CA ASP A 22 -7.58 2.10 -2.76
C ASP A 22 -7.69 1.71 -1.30
N ALA A 23 -8.90 1.36 -0.84
CA ALA A 23 -9.12 0.85 0.51
C ALA A 23 -8.40 -0.50 0.72
N ALA A 24 -8.38 -1.38 -0.28
CA ALA A 24 -7.62 -2.63 -0.21
C ALA A 24 -6.11 -2.38 -0.08
N LEU A 25 -5.56 -1.44 -0.86
CA LEU A 25 -4.15 -1.08 -0.78
C LEU A 25 -3.77 -0.45 0.56
N ASP A 26 -4.62 0.42 1.12
CA ASP A 26 -4.35 1.03 2.44
C ASP A 26 -4.29 -0.03 3.55
N LYS A 27 -5.22 -0.99 3.54
CA LYS A 27 -5.22 -2.09 4.51
C LYS A 27 -4.04 -3.05 4.31
N ALA A 28 -3.73 -3.40 3.06
CA ALA A 28 -2.56 -4.22 2.74
C ALA A 28 -1.26 -3.54 3.17
N MET A 29 -1.15 -2.22 2.97
CA MET A 29 -0.02 -1.41 3.43
C MET A 29 0.15 -1.52 4.95
N THR A 30 -0.91 -1.32 5.74
CA THR A 30 -0.84 -1.45 7.20
C THR A 30 -0.38 -2.84 7.62
N LEU A 31 -0.91 -3.90 7.00
CA LEU A 31 -0.56 -5.27 7.34
C LEU A 31 0.92 -5.58 7.04
N PHE A 32 1.38 -5.23 5.84
CA PHE A 32 2.79 -5.36 5.47
C PHE A 32 3.71 -4.52 6.35
N TRP A 33 3.27 -3.36 6.82
CA TRP A 33 4.07 -2.49 7.68
C TRP A 33 4.26 -3.11 9.07
N GLN A 34 3.22 -3.75 9.61
CA GLN A 34 3.24 -4.34 10.95
C GLN A 34 3.97 -5.68 11.00
N HIS A 35 3.74 -6.54 9.99
CA HIS A 35 4.22 -7.92 10.00
C HIS A 35 5.38 -8.15 9.04
N GLY A 36 5.64 -7.23 8.11
CA GLY A 36 6.60 -7.41 7.04
C GLY A 36 6.03 -8.21 5.87
N TYR A 37 6.77 -8.23 4.75
CA TYR A 37 6.33 -8.93 3.54
C TYR A 37 6.28 -10.45 3.75
N GLU A 38 7.32 -11.08 4.28
CA GLU A 38 7.37 -12.55 4.42
C GLU A 38 6.30 -13.11 5.35
N ALA A 39 6.11 -12.51 6.53
CA ALA A 39 5.18 -13.00 7.54
C ALA A 39 3.69 -12.73 7.21
N THR A 40 3.41 -12.00 6.13
CA THR A 40 2.04 -11.72 5.68
C THR A 40 1.63 -12.69 4.58
N SER A 41 0.65 -13.56 4.83
CA SER A 41 0.14 -14.48 3.80
C SER A 41 -0.93 -13.82 2.94
N LEU A 42 -1.25 -14.43 1.79
CA LEU A 42 -2.37 -13.96 0.97
C LEU A 42 -3.73 -14.15 1.68
N ALA A 43 -3.85 -15.15 2.54
CA ALA A 43 -5.06 -15.35 3.33
C ALA A 43 -5.28 -14.17 4.30
N ASP A 44 -4.22 -13.71 4.97
CA ASP A 44 -4.28 -12.54 5.86
C ASP A 44 -4.67 -11.28 5.07
N LEU A 45 -4.18 -11.13 3.84
CA LEU A 45 -4.52 -10.01 2.96
C LEU A 45 -5.99 -10.06 2.51
N VAL A 46 -6.50 -11.25 2.17
CA VAL A 46 -7.92 -11.47 1.84
C VAL A 46 -8.80 -11.09 3.03
N GLU A 47 -8.43 -11.54 4.23
CA GLU A 47 -9.15 -11.25 5.47
C GLU A 47 -9.13 -9.74 5.79
N ALA A 48 -7.95 -9.12 5.79
CA ALA A 48 -7.78 -7.72 6.11
C ALA A 48 -8.53 -6.82 5.11
N THR A 49 -8.34 -7.04 3.81
CA THR A 49 -8.96 -6.23 2.76
C THR A 49 -10.46 -6.45 2.66
N GLY A 50 -10.94 -7.66 2.98
CA GLY A 50 -12.32 -8.11 2.75
C GLY A 50 -12.63 -8.38 1.28
N ALA A 51 -11.60 -8.40 0.42
CA ALA A 51 -11.69 -8.79 -0.98
C ALA A 51 -11.64 -10.31 -1.12
N LYS A 52 -12.17 -10.85 -2.22
CA LYS A 52 -12.03 -12.29 -2.49
C LYS A 52 -10.65 -12.56 -3.08
N ALA A 53 -10.06 -13.71 -2.76
CA ALA A 53 -8.76 -14.11 -3.31
C ALA A 53 -8.67 -14.00 -4.85
N PRO A 54 -9.67 -14.45 -5.64
CA PRO A 54 -9.64 -14.29 -7.10
C PRO A 54 -9.62 -12.84 -7.57
N THR A 55 -10.25 -11.92 -6.82
CA THR A 55 -10.27 -10.48 -7.14
C THR A 55 -8.90 -9.85 -6.91
N LEU A 56 -8.25 -10.17 -5.79
CA LEU A 56 -6.89 -9.71 -5.53
C LEU A 56 -5.90 -10.27 -6.56
N TYR A 57 -6.02 -11.55 -6.93
CA TYR A 57 -5.20 -12.16 -7.98
C TYR A 57 -5.44 -11.53 -9.36
N ALA A 58 -6.69 -11.23 -9.72
CA ALA A 58 -6.99 -10.61 -11.00
C ALA A 58 -6.45 -9.17 -11.11
N GLU A 59 -6.47 -8.42 -10.01
CA GLU A 59 -6.02 -7.03 -9.98
C GLU A 59 -4.50 -6.90 -9.86
N PHE A 60 -3.87 -7.72 -9.03
CA PHE A 60 -2.46 -7.55 -8.64
C PHE A 60 -1.54 -8.69 -9.09
N VAL A 61 -2.08 -9.70 -9.78
CA VAL A 61 -1.39 -10.88 -10.32
C VAL A 61 -0.85 -11.84 -9.24
N ASN A 62 -0.14 -11.34 -8.23
CA ASN A 62 0.41 -12.11 -7.13
C ASN A 62 0.69 -11.23 -5.90
N LYS A 63 1.18 -11.83 -4.81
CA LYS A 63 1.55 -11.11 -3.57
C LYS A 63 2.60 -10.03 -3.81
N GLU A 64 3.58 -10.29 -4.68
CA GLU A 64 4.63 -9.34 -5.06
C GLU A 64 4.07 -8.13 -5.79
N GLY A 65 3.15 -8.31 -6.75
CA GLY A 65 2.49 -7.24 -7.48
C GLY A 65 1.61 -6.38 -6.57
N LEU A 66 0.94 -7.00 -5.59
CA LEU A 66 0.21 -6.26 -4.55
C LEU A 66 1.17 -5.45 -3.69
N PHE A 67 2.30 -6.03 -3.30
CA PHE A 67 3.31 -5.34 -2.51
C PHE A 67 3.95 -4.16 -3.28
N ARG A 68 4.23 -4.32 -4.58
CA ARG A 68 4.66 -3.22 -5.46
C ARG A 68 3.63 -2.10 -5.53
N ALA A 69 2.35 -2.43 -5.73
CA ALA A 69 1.28 -1.44 -5.75
C ALA A 69 1.15 -0.69 -4.41
N VAL A 70 1.39 -1.37 -3.30
CA VAL A 70 1.48 -0.77 -1.95
C VAL A 70 2.69 0.17 -1.84
N LEU A 71 3.87 -0.24 -2.33
CA LEU A 71 5.07 0.60 -2.34
C LEU A 71 4.87 1.88 -3.15
N ASP A 72 4.32 1.76 -4.37
CA ASP A 72 4.05 2.90 -5.25
C ASP A 72 3.07 3.88 -4.58
N ARG A 73 2.05 3.35 -3.90
CA ARG A 73 1.11 4.15 -3.11
C ARG A 73 1.80 4.84 -1.94
N TYR A 74 2.66 4.15 -1.21
CA TYR A 74 3.45 4.74 -0.12
C TYR A 74 4.32 5.89 -0.62
N ILE A 75 5.09 5.67 -1.70
CA ILE A 75 5.95 6.69 -2.31
C ILE A 75 5.11 7.90 -2.75
N SER A 76 4.00 7.66 -3.45
CA SER A 76 3.12 8.74 -3.94
C SER A 76 2.46 9.54 -2.82
N ARG A 77 2.11 8.91 -1.69
CA ARG A 77 1.45 9.59 -0.56
C ARG A 77 2.42 10.34 0.35
N PHE A 78 3.61 9.79 0.56
CA PHE A 78 4.55 10.30 1.56
C PHE A 78 5.76 10.99 0.92
N ALA A 79 6.45 10.33 -0.03
CA ALA A 79 7.65 10.90 -0.63
C ALA A 79 7.34 12.16 -1.44
N ALA A 80 6.29 12.15 -2.27
CA ALA A 80 5.90 13.32 -3.07
C ALA A 80 5.54 14.54 -2.22
N LYS A 81 4.90 14.33 -1.05
CA LYS A 81 4.57 15.42 -0.12
C LYS A 81 5.83 16.02 0.51
N HIS A 82 6.79 15.19 0.91
CA HIS A 82 8.04 15.66 1.50
C HIS A 82 8.93 16.35 0.47
N GLU A 83 8.99 15.82 -0.76
CA GLU A 83 9.71 16.43 -1.87
C GLU A 83 9.19 17.84 -2.19
N ALA A 84 7.86 18.03 -2.22
CA ALA A 84 7.26 19.35 -2.41
C ALA A 84 7.63 20.35 -1.30
N VAL A 85 7.81 19.89 -0.05
CA VAL A 85 8.26 20.75 1.06
C VAL A 85 9.71 21.19 0.88
N LEU A 86 10.55 20.30 0.35
CA LEU A 86 11.99 20.54 0.16
C LEU A 86 12.27 21.51 -0.99
N PHE A 87 11.52 21.40 -2.09
CA PHE A 87 11.69 22.22 -3.29
C PHE A 87 10.75 23.44 -3.35
N ALA A 88 10.09 23.78 -2.24
CA ALA A 88 9.23 24.95 -2.16
C ALA A 88 10.04 26.24 -2.43
N GLU A 89 9.57 27.05 -3.37
CA GLU A 89 10.22 28.30 -3.76
C GLU A 89 10.29 29.31 -2.60
N GLY A 90 11.30 30.18 -2.64
CA GLY A 90 11.46 31.27 -1.67
C GLY A 90 12.01 30.88 -0.30
N LYS A 91 12.40 29.61 -0.09
CA LYS A 91 13.05 29.16 1.16
C LYS A 91 14.57 29.16 1.04
N SER A 92 15.25 29.50 2.13
CA SER A 92 16.67 29.20 2.29
C SER A 92 16.89 27.69 2.45
N VAL A 93 18.08 27.20 2.10
CA VAL A 93 18.44 25.78 2.20
C VAL A 93 18.25 25.25 3.63
N ASP A 94 18.69 25.99 4.66
CA ASP A 94 18.50 25.60 6.07
C ASP A 94 17.02 25.41 6.40
N ARG A 95 16.17 26.35 5.98
CA ARG A 95 14.73 26.30 6.26
C ARG A 95 14.07 25.13 5.54
N ALA A 96 14.42 24.90 4.28
CA ALA A 96 13.90 23.78 3.49
C ALA A 96 14.26 22.42 4.12
N LEU A 97 15.53 22.25 4.52
CA LEU A 97 15.99 21.03 5.20
C LEU A 97 15.29 20.82 6.54
N ARG A 98 15.16 21.88 7.35
CA ARG A 98 14.48 21.81 8.64
C ARG A 98 13.02 21.38 8.49
N ASP A 99 12.29 22.04 7.60
CA ASP A 99 10.88 21.73 7.35
C ASP A 99 10.71 20.30 6.81
N TYR A 100 11.60 19.86 5.92
CA TYR A 100 11.61 18.49 5.40
C TYR A 100 11.80 17.46 6.52
N PHE A 101 12.86 17.59 7.33
CA PHE A 101 13.12 16.64 8.41
C PHE A 101 12.04 16.66 9.49
N THR A 102 11.46 17.83 9.80
CA THR A 102 10.29 17.92 10.69
C THR A 102 9.11 17.16 10.11
N ALA A 103 8.78 17.35 8.82
CA ALA A 103 7.67 16.65 8.19
C ALA A 103 7.86 15.12 8.19
N VAL A 104 9.08 14.65 7.89
CA VAL A 104 9.43 13.22 7.93
C VAL A 104 9.33 12.67 9.35
N ALA A 105 9.87 13.39 10.35
CA ALA A 105 9.79 12.98 11.75
C ALA A 105 8.34 12.90 12.23
N THR A 106 7.50 13.88 11.89
CA THR A 106 6.07 13.85 12.22
C THR A 106 5.35 12.68 11.55
N CYS A 107 5.68 12.38 10.29
CA CYS A 107 5.11 11.22 9.60
C CYS A 107 5.45 9.90 10.33
N PHE A 108 6.72 9.70 10.70
CA PHE A 108 7.17 8.44 11.32
C PHE A 108 6.75 8.27 12.78
N THR A 109 6.35 9.37 13.44
CA THR A 109 5.90 9.39 14.83
C THR A 109 4.39 9.60 14.98
N SER A 110 3.66 9.70 13.86
CA SER A 110 2.20 9.80 13.86
C SER A 110 1.56 8.56 14.47
N LYS A 111 0.42 8.74 15.14
CA LYS A 111 -0.41 7.63 15.65
C LYS A 111 -1.35 7.06 14.59
N GLU A 112 -1.46 7.72 13.44
CA GLU A 112 -2.36 7.31 12.35
C GLU A 112 -1.80 6.14 11.53
N THR A 113 -0.48 5.97 11.54
CA THR A 113 0.23 4.90 10.82
C THR A 113 1.17 4.16 11.78
N PRO A 114 1.52 2.90 11.51
CA PRO A 114 2.58 2.22 12.25
C PRO A 114 3.87 3.03 12.24
N ALA A 115 4.63 2.97 13.33
CA ALA A 115 5.81 3.81 13.51
C ALA A 115 6.95 3.45 12.54
N GLY A 116 7.77 4.46 12.21
CA GLY A 116 8.96 4.30 11.37
C GLY A 116 8.67 4.44 9.87
N CYS A 117 9.59 3.96 9.04
CA CYS A 117 9.47 4.01 7.58
C CYS A 117 9.00 2.67 7.05
N PHE A 118 7.93 2.66 6.25
CA PHE A 118 7.42 1.43 5.61
C PHE A 118 8.50 0.68 4.85
N ILE A 119 9.31 1.38 4.05
CA ILE A 119 10.37 0.79 3.23
C ILE A 119 11.43 0.13 4.10
N ILE A 120 11.86 0.77 5.19
CA ILE A 120 12.89 0.23 6.09
C ILE A 120 12.33 -0.96 6.88
N ASN A 121 11.10 -0.85 7.38
CA ASN A 121 10.50 -1.93 8.16
C ASN A 121 10.23 -3.17 7.31
N THR A 122 10.02 -3.00 6.01
CA THR A 122 9.84 -4.10 5.04
C THR A 122 11.13 -4.52 4.35
N SER A 123 12.26 -3.80 4.51
CA SER A 123 13.49 -4.04 3.74
C SER A 123 14.22 -5.32 4.08
N ALA A 124 14.10 -5.82 5.32
CA ALA A 124 14.65 -7.13 5.69
C ALA A 124 14.05 -8.27 4.83
N ALA A 125 12.80 -8.11 4.38
CA ALA A 125 12.16 -9.03 3.45
C ALA A 125 12.53 -8.74 1.97
N LEU A 126 12.80 -7.48 1.61
CA LEU A 126 13.21 -7.08 0.26
C LEU A 126 14.56 -7.69 -0.16
N ALA A 127 15.52 -7.76 0.77
CA ALA A 127 16.86 -8.30 0.48
C ALA A 127 16.87 -9.82 0.26
N ALA A 128 15.86 -10.54 0.77
CA ALA A 128 15.78 -12.00 0.71
C ALA A 128 14.90 -12.54 -0.43
N SER A 129 13.95 -11.76 -0.96
CA SER A 129 12.82 -12.30 -1.75
C SER A 129 12.80 -11.97 -3.24
N SER A 130 13.41 -10.87 -3.72
CA SER A 130 13.61 -10.61 -5.16
C SER A 130 14.38 -9.33 -5.47
N THR A 131 15.34 -9.41 -6.38
CA THR A 131 16.14 -8.29 -6.90
C THR A 131 15.28 -7.19 -7.55
N ASP A 132 14.12 -7.53 -8.12
CA ASP A 132 13.25 -6.54 -8.79
C ASP A 132 12.47 -5.64 -7.82
N ILE A 133 12.16 -6.10 -6.61
CA ILE A 133 11.48 -5.24 -5.62
C ILE A 133 12.47 -4.24 -5.01
N ALA A 134 13.73 -4.67 -4.80
CA ALA A 134 14.82 -3.79 -4.38
C ALA A 134 15.11 -2.66 -5.38
N ASN A 135 14.90 -2.90 -6.68
CA ASN A 135 15.04 -1.85 -7.71
C ASN A 135 13.92 -0.79 -7.66
N THR A 136 12.77 -1.13 -7.08
CA THR A 136 11.60 -0.21 -7.00
C THR A 136 11.77 0.81 -5.87
N SER A 137 12.50 0.47 -4.80
CA SER A 137 12.77 1.38 -3.67
C SER A 137 13.89 2.39 -3.94
N ASN A 138 14.56 2.30 -5.09
CA ASN A 138 15.68 3.17 -5.45
C ASN A 138 15.47 3.89 -6.80
N PRO A 139 14.70 5.00 -6.83
CA PRO A 139 14.58 5.81 -8.04
C PRO A 139 15.92 6.46 -8.46
N ALA A 140 16.90 6.56 -7.57
CA ALA A 140 18.18 7.22 -7.83
C ALA A 140 19.17 6.39 -8.68
N MET A 141 18.96 5.08 -8.84
CA MET A 141 19.82 4.24 -9.71
C MET A 141 19.50 4.35 -11.20
N ARG A 142 18.32 4.86 -11.57
CA ARG A 142 17.91 5.00 -12.99
C ARG A 142 18.71 6.05 -13.78
N CYS A 143 19.52 6.87 -13.09
CA CYS A 143 20.31 7.92 -13.73
C CYS A 143 21.75 7.48 -14.11
N ARG A 144 22.18 6.24 -13.80
CA ARG A 144 23.58 5.81 -13.97
C ARG A 144 23.90 5.00 -15.23
N SER A 145 22.91 4.65 -16.07
CA SER A 145 23.13 3.81 -17.27
C SER A 145 23.11 4.54 -18.62
N ARG A 146 23.17 5.88 -18.63
CA ARG A 146 23.47 6.67 -19.83
C ARG A 146 24.77 7.46 -19.63
N ARG A 147 25.90 6.76 -19.65
CA ARG A 147 27.18 7.27 -20.12
C ARG A 147 27.91 6.15 -20.84
#